data_AF-E0UP91-F1
#
_entry.id   AF-E0UP91-F1
#
_cell.length_a   1.000
_cell.length_b   1.000
_cell.length_c   1.000
_cell.angle_alpha   90.00
_cell.angle_beta   90.00
_cell.angle_gamma   90.00
#
_symmetry.space_group_name_H-M   'P 1'
#
loop_
_entity.id
_entity.type
_entity.pdbx_description
1 polymer ?
#
loop_
_entity_poly.entity_id
_entity_poly.type
_entity_poly.pdbx_seq_one_letter_code
_entity_poly.pdbx_strand_id
1 'polypeptide(L)'
;MWDFLTFNSFITQDVLLFFYYIGALVIPITLYYFRDYLMKNFSLFKTVNDKVKDFYISLSATEQKVFWITFITLFLCMELCWRMIFEAMIGYFDMHDYLYEISKKM
;
A
#
# COMPACT_ATOMS: atom_id res chain seq x y z
N MET A 1 12.36 13.40 -26.64
CA MET A 1 12.50 11.94 -26.30
C MET A 1 13.09 11.70 -24.91
N TRP A 2 13.58 12.75 -24.23
CA TRP A 2 13.89 12.71 -22.80
C TRP A 2 12.78 13.38 -21.96
N ASP A 3 11.70 13.84 -22.61
CA ASP A 3 10.61 14.59 -21.99
C ASP A 3 9.70 13.76 -21.08
N PHE A 4 9.86 12.43 -21.06
CA PHE A 4 9.14 11.52 -20.16
C PHE A 4 9.78 11.45 -18.76
N LEU A 5 11.08 11.77 -18.65
CA LEU A 5 11.82 11.78 -17.38
C LEU A 5 11.84 13.17 -16.74
N THR A 6 11.70 14.23 -17.53
CA THR A 6 11.28 15.53 -17.01
C THR A 6 9.78 15.46 -16.74
N PHE A 7 9.39 15.58 -15.48
CA PHE A 7 8.01 15.72 -15.00
C PHE A 7 7.33 17.01 -15.52
N ASN A 8 7.38 17.29 -16.83
CA ASN A 8 6.72 18.43 -17.46
C ASN A 8 5.23 18.15 -17.73
N SER A 9 4.85 16.87 -17.75
CA SER A 9 3.47 16.41 -17.66
C SER A 9 3.42 15.47 -16.47
N PHE A 10 2.86 15.93 -15.35
CA PHE A 10 2.65 15.06 -14.21
C PHE A 10 1.72 13.89 -14.60
N ILE A 11 1.88 12.77 -13.89
CA ILE A 11 0.98 11.62 -14.00
C ILE A 11 -0.43 12.13 -13.71
N THR A 12 -1.34 11.99 -14.67
CA THR A 12 -2.73 12.41 -14.50
C THR A 12 -3.34 11.72 -13.29
N GLN A 13 -4.19 12.45 -12.55
CA GLN A 13 -4.93 11.97 -11.38
C GLN A 13 -5.56 10.58 -11.59
N ASP A 14 -6.08 10.32 -12.80
CA ASP A 14 -6.66 9.03 -13.21
C ASP A 14 -5.67 7.87 -13.15
N VAL A 15 -4.42 8.10 -13.54
CA VAL A 15 -3.36 7.08 -13.52
C VAL A 15 -2.94 6.80 -12.08
N LEU A 16 -2.90 7.83 -11.21
CA LEU A 16 -2.60 7.63 -9.79
C LEU A 16 -3.70 6.83 -9.10
N LEU A 17 -4.97 7.12 -9.41
CA LEU A 17 -6.13 6.37 -8.94
C LEU A 17 -6.08 4.90 -9.42
N PHE A 18 -5.70 4.68 -10.68
CA PHE A 18 -5.48 3.34 -11.22
C PHE A 18 -4.40 2.57 -10.45
N PHE A 19 -3.26 3.21 -10.15
CA PHE A 19 -2.21 2.60 -9.33
C PHE A 19 -2.63 2.35 -7.89
N TYR A 20 -3.48 3.19 -7.29
CA TYR A 20 -4.05 2.94 -5.97
C TYR A 20 -4.84 1.62 -5.95
N TYR A 21 -5.80 1.46 -6.87
CA TYR A 21 -6.62 0.26 -6.94
C TYR A 21 -5.84 -0.99 -7.34
N ILE A 22 -4.90 -0.84 -8.28
CA ILE A 22 -3.98 -1.93 -8.64
C ILE A 22 -3.12 -2.32 -7.44
N GLY A 23 -2.53 -1.36 -6.73
CA GLY A 23 -1.73 -1.65 -5.54
C GLY A 23 -2.55 -2.40 -4.49
N ALA A 24 -3.76 -1.94 -4.21
CA ALA A 24 -4.67 -2.56 -3.25
C ALA A 24 -5.04 -4.02 -3.60
N LEU A 25 -5.17 -4.36 -4.89
CA LEU A 25 -5.48 -5.72 -5.35
C LEU A 25 -4.24 -6.59 -5.60
N VAL A 26 -3.22 -6.06 -6.26
CA VAL A 26 -2.03 -6.79 -6.67
C VAL A 26 -1.18 -7.17 -5.46
N ILE A 27 -1.04 -6.31 -4.45
CA ILE A 27 -0.24 -6.62 -3.25
C ILE A 27 -0.75 -7.88 -2.53
N PRO A 28 -2.05 -8.04 -2.19
CA PRO A 28 -2.52 -9.26 -1.52
C PRO A 28 -2.43 -10.49 -2.43
N ILE A 29 -2.69 -10.36 -3.74
CA ILE A 29 -2.60 -11.49 -4.69
C ILE A 29 -1.15 -11.97 -4.81
N THR A 30 -0.21 -11.05 -4.99
CA THR A 30 1.23 -11.36 -5.10
C THR A 30 1.74 -11.97 -3.80
N LEU A 31 1.41 -11.40 -2.64
CA LEU A 31 1.78 -11.98 -1.35
C LEU A 31 1.24 -13.39 -1.15
N TYR A 32 -0.01 -13.65 -1.59
CA TYR A 32 -0.59 -14.99 -1.53
C TYR A 32 0.17 -15.98 -2.43
N TYR A 33 0.42 -15.60 -3.68
CA TYR A 33 1.11 -16.47 -4.65
C TYR A 33 2.57 -16.74 -4.27
N PHE A 34 3.29 -15.72 -3.81
CA PHE A 34 4.70 -15.83 -3.44
C PHE A 34 4.92 -16.34 -2.02
N ARG A 35 3.86 -16.59 -1.24
CA ARG A 35 3.97 -17.07 0.15
C ARG A 35 4.87 -18.29 0.27
N ASP A 36 4.59 -19.34 -0.50
CA ASP A 36 5.31 -20.61 -0.40
C ASP A 36 6.76 -20.47 -0.86
N TYR A 37 6.99 -19.60 -1.86
CA TYR A 37 8.33 -19.24 -2.31
C TYR A 37 9.13 -18.51 -1.23
N LEU A 38 8.52 -17.55 -0.55
CA LEU A 38 9.16 -16.80 0.54
C LEU A 38 9.51 -17.71 1.72
N MET A 39 8.58 -18.59 2.08
CA MET A 39 8.77 -19.56 3.17
C MET A 39 9.85 -20.59 2.89
N LYS A 40 10.02 -20.99 1.63
CA LYS A 40 11.03 -21.98 1.22
C LYS A 40 12.43 -21.39 1.07
N ASN A 41 12.53 -20.18 0.52
CA ASN A 41 13.82 -19.58 0.16
C ASN A 41 14.40 -18.71 1.27
N PHE A 42 13.58 -18.19 2.19
CA PHE A 42 14.03 -17.34 3.27
C PHE A 42 13.80 -18.00 4.63
N SER A 43 14.88 -18.50 5.23
CA SER A 43 14.86 -19.13 6.54
C SER A 43 14.30 -18.23 7.64
N LEU A 44 14.55 -16.91 7.56
CA LEU A 44 14.00 -15.92 8.49
C LEU A 44 12.47 -15.91 8.51
N PHE A 45 11.83 -15.95 7.33
CA PHE A 45 10.37 -15.96 7.23
C PHE A 45 9.78 -17.22 7.83
N LYS A 46 10.43 -18.36 7.61
CA LYS A 46 10.04 -19.63 8.24
C LYS A 46 10.11 -19.55 9.77
N THR A 47 11.22 -19.08 10.33
CA THR A 47 11.39 -18.94 11.79
C THR A 47 10.38 -17.98 12.40
N VAL A 48 10.10 -16.86 11.74
CA VAL A 48 9.08 -15.90 12.21
C VAL A 48 7.69 -16.52 12.18
N ASN A 49 7.34 -17.18 11.08
CA ASN A 49 6.03 -17.82 10.93
C ASN A 49 5.80 -18.91 11.99
N ASP A 50 6.80 -19.75 12.26
CA ASP A 50 6.70 -20.81 13.27
C ASP A 50 6.51 -20.22 14.68
N LYS A 51 7.28 -19.17 15.03
CA LYS A 51 7.12 -18.46 16.31
C LYS A 51 5.75 -17.79 16.45
N VAL A 52 5.26 -17.14 15.40
CA VAL A 52 3.93 -16.50 15.40
C VAL A 52 2.84 -17.55 15.54
N LYS A 53 2.98 -18.70 14.89
CA LYS A 53 2.04 -19.81 15.01
C LYS A 53 2.01 -20.38 16.43
N ASP A 54 3.18 -20.62 17.01
CA ASP A 54 3.28 -21.13 18.39
C ASP A 54 2.69 -20.14 19.40
N PHE A 55 2.98 -18.84 19.23
CA PHE A 55 2.35 -17.77 20.01
C PHE A 55 0.82 -17.79 19.85
N TYR A 56 0.31 -17.86 18.63
CA TYR A 56 -1.13 -17.87 18.37
C TYR A 56 -1.85 -19.09 18.97
N ILE A 57 -1.23 -20.28 18.90
CA ILE A 57 -1.78 -21.51 19.50
C ILE A 57 -1.80 -21.42 21.02
N SER A 58 -0.83 -20.72 21.63
CA SER A 58 -0.77 -20.54 23.08
C SER A 58 -1.84 -19.58 23.63
N LEU A 59 -2.47 -18.78 22.78
CA LEU A 59 -3.51 -17.82 23.18
C LEU A 59 -4.87 -18.50 23.40
N SER A 60 -5.60 -18.04 24.40
CA SER A 60 -7.00 -18.42 24.64
C SER A 60 -7.94 -17.88 23.56
N ALA A 61 -9.14 -18.46 23.45
CA ALA A 61 -10.13 -18.05 22.44
C ALA A 61 -10.54 -16.56 22.54
N THR A 62 -10.50 -15.98 23.74
CA THR A 62 -10.77 -14.54 23.96
C THR A 62 -9.62 -13.69 23.43
N GLU A 63 -8.38 -14.07 23.72
CA GLU A 63 -7.19 -13.34 23.25
C GLU A 63 -7.01 -13.46 21.75
N GLN A 64 -7.35 -14.61 21.14
CA GLN A 64 -7.38 -14.77 19.68
C GLN A 64 -8.38 -13.81 19.01
N LYS A 65 -9.57 -13.61 19.61
CA LYS A 65 -10.52 -12.61 19.11
C LYS A 65 -9.96 -11.19 19.20
N VAL A 66 -9.35 -10.83 20.33
CA VAL A 66 -8.71 -9.51 20.49
C VAL A 66 -7.59 -9.32 19.47
N PHE A 67 -6.76 -10.34 19.26
CA PHE A 67 -5.70 -10.33 18.24
C PHE A 67 -6.26 -10.01 16.85
N TRP A 68 -7.31 -10.70 16.43
CA TRP A 68 -7.94 -10.46 15.13
C TRP A 68 -8.58 -9.08 15.02
N ILE A 69 -9.26 -8.62 16.08
CA ILE A 69 -9.83 -7.26 16.10
C ILE A 69 -8.72 -6.23 15.95
N THR A 70 -7.64 -6.33 16.74
CA THR A 70 -6.49 -5.42 16.64
C THR A 70 -5.85 -5.48 15.26
N PHE A 71 -5.67 -6.67 14.69
CA PHE A 71 -5.11 -6.84 13.35
C PHE A 71 -5.97 -6.17 12.27
N ILE A 72 -7.30 -6.36 12.31
CA ILE A 72 -8.23 -5.70 11.37
C ILE A 72 -8.20 -4.19 11.55
N THR A 73 -8.21 -3.68 12.79
CA THR A 73 -8.10 -2.24 13.05
C THR A 73 -6.81 -1.65 12.48
N LEU A 74 -5.66 -2.30 12.72
CA LEU A 74 -4.39 -1.85 12.17
C LEU A 74 -4.37 -1.89 10.64
N PHE A 75 -4.94 -2.93 10.04
CA PHE A 75 -5.06 -3.04 8.59
C PHE A 75 -5.87 -1.88 8.01
N LEU A 76 -7.03 -1.56 8.60
CA LEU A 76 -7.86 -0.42 8.18
C LEU A 76 -7.13 0.92 8.37
N CYS A 77 -6.40 1.10 9.47
CA CYS A 77 -5.59 2.31 9.67
C CYS A 77 -4.51 2.46 8.58
N MET A 78 -3.82 1.38 8.22
CA MET A 78 -2.82 1.42 7.15
C MET A 78 -3.45 1.73 5.78
N GLU A 79 -4.64 1.19 5.51
CA GLU A 79 -5.39 1.47 4.27
C GLU A 79 -5.81 2.95 4.19
N LEU A 80 -6.23 3.54 5.32
CA LEU A 80 -6.49 4.98 5.42
C LEU A 80 -5.23 5.83 5.21
N CYS A 81 -4.10 5.44 5.82
CA CYS A 81 -2.83 6.13 5.60
C CYS A 81 -2.39 6.06 4.13
N TRP A 82 -2.53 4.88 3.51
CA TRP A 82 -2.25 4.69 2.09
C TRP A 82 -3.13 5.61 1.23
N ARG A 83 -4.44 5.62 1.47
CA ARG A 83 -5.36 6.53 0.78
C ARG A 83 -4.99 8.00 0.95
N MET A 84 -4.61 8.42 2.15
CA MET A 84 -4.21 9.81 2.43
C MET A 84 -2.98 10.23 1.60
N ILE A 85 -2.01 9.34 1.40
CA ILE A 85 -0.84 9.62 0.56
C ILE A 85 -1.27 9.86 -0.89
N PHE A 86 -2.16 9.03 -1.43
CA PHE A 86 -2.67 9.21 -2.79
C PHE A 86 -3.49 10.49 -2.94
N GLU A 87 -4.39 10.80 -2.00
CA GLU A 87 -5.16 12.04 -2.02
C GLU A 87 -4.26 13.29 -1.93
N ALA A 88 -3.20 13.24 -1.12
CA ALA A 88 -2.23 14.33 -1.02
C ALA A 88 -1.44 14.52 -2.33
N MET A 89 -1.03 13.43 -2.98
CA MET A 89 -0.36 13.50 -4.28
C MET A 89 -1.27 14.06 -5.37
N ILE A 90 -2.53 13.65 -5.39
CA ILE A 90 -3.55 14.18 -6.31
C ILE A 90 -3.72 15.68 -6.10
N GLY A 91 -3.95 16.12 -4.86
CA GLY A 91 -4.13 17.54 -4.56
C GLY A 91 -2.89 18.38 -4.91
N TYR A 92 -1.69 17.81 -4.77
CA TYR A 92 -0.46 18.45 -5.21
C TYR A 92 -0.41 18.64 -6.73
N PHE A 93 -0.79 17.62 -7.50
CA PHE A 93 -0.82 17.71 -8.97
C PHE A 93 -1.88 18.71 -9.45
N ASP A 94 -3.07 18.72 -8.85
CA ASP A 94 -4.11 19.71 -9.18
C ASP A 94 -3.59 21.14 -8.96
N MET A 95 -2.98 21.41 -7.80
CA MET A 95 -2.42 22.73 -7.50
C MET A 95 -1.32 23.14 -8.47
N HIS A 96 -0.43 22.20 -8.84
CA HIS A 96 0.62 22.45 -9.82
C HIS A 96 0.02 22.86 -11.18
N ASP A 97 -0.97 22.12 -11.65
CA ASP A 97 -1.57 22.34 -12.98
C ASP A 97 -2.32 23.67 -13.03
N TYR A 98 -3.06 24.02 -11.96
CA TYR A 98 -3.67 25.35 -11.83
C TYR A 98 -2.64 26.49 -11.87
N LEU A 99 -1.53 26.35 -11.14
CA LEU A 99 -0.46 27.35 -11.14
C LEU A 99 0.20 27.49 -12.51
N TYR A 100 0.41 26.37 -13.21
CA TYR A 100 0.95 26.37 -14.56
C TYR A 100 0.03 27.07 -15.56
N GLU A 101 -1.29 26.84 -15.49
CA GLU A 101 -2.26 27.54 -16.33
C GLU A 101 -2.27 29.05 -16.10
N ILE A 102 -2.20 29.48 -14.83
CA ILE A 102 -2.14 30.90 -14.47
C ILE A 102 -0.86 31.53 -15.03
N SER A 103 0.30 30.88 -14.86
CA SER A 103 1.57 31.37 -15.36
C SER A 103 1.60 31.52 -16.88
N LYS A 104 0.87 30.67 -17.62
CA LYS A 104 0.83 30.71 -19.09
C LYS A 104 -0.10 31.80 -19.65
N LYS A 105 -1.04 32.31 -18.83
CA LYS A 105 -1.94 33.40 -19.19
C LYS A 105 -1.37 34.79 -18.88
N MET A 106 -0.24 34.87 -18.18
CA MET A 106 0.46 36.09 -17.80
C MET A 106 1.59 36.39 -18.79
#